data_AF-A0A8J2KDF2-F1
#
_entry.id   AF-A0A8J2KDF2-F1
#
_cell.length_a   1.000
_cell.length_b   1.000
_cell.length_c   1.000
_cell.angle_alpha   90.00
_cell.angle_beta   90.00
_cell.angle_gamma   90.00
#
_symmetry.space_group_name_H-M   'P 1'
#
loop_
_entity.id
_entity.type
_entity.pdbx_description
1 polymer ?
#
loop_
_entity_poly.entity_id
_entity_poly.type
_entity_poly.pdbx_seq_one_letter_code
_entity_poly.pdbx_strand_id
1 'polypeptide(L)'
;MRFQNIPTLIFLKLVSTIYTNAFLTSKIKILKFIVLDVAFWKLFKVIWWLVTIIPVTWITKTELIQTYFPSNLLKTSEEFPKKLEPVQVDNDEMFNFMMDDLKQNNEFIIDTESHQDSSFLPFVACFQITTPLGREYVVYVPRRYTQIREKLVPVLTAPKSIIVGFAMKGETAFLKNEFGMFPVAVFCLQTFMVKVQQLAQMSSLVDYSPLSS
;
A
#
# COMPACT_ATOMS: atom_id res chain seq x y z
N MET A 1 4.38 14.26 -16.41
CA MET A 1 3.29 15.21 -16.74
C MET A 1 2.97 16.03 -15.50
N ARG A 2 3.13 17.36 -15.53
CA ARG A 2 2.73 18.25 -14.43
C ARG A 2 1.23 18.51 -14.55
N PHE A 3 0.40 17.81 -13.79
CA PHE A 3 -0.98 18.22 -13.58
C PHE A 3 -0.96 19.50 -12.74
N GLN A 4 -0.96 20.65 -13.40
CA GLN A 4 -1.31 21.90 -12.73
C GLN A 4 -2.76 21.75 -12.27
N ASN A 5 -3.01 21.84 -10.97
CA ASN A 5 -4.34 21.74 -10.38
C ASN A 5 -5.22 22.89 -10.88
N ILE A 6 -5.88 22.66 -12.03
CA ILE A 6 -6.91 23.53 -12.62
C ILE A 6 -7.94 23.99 -11.56
N PRO A 7 -8.39 23.14 -10.61
CA PRO A 7 -9.32 23.58 -9.57
C PRO A 7 -8.72 24.65 -8.65
N THR A 8 -7.43 24.55 -8.32
CA THR A 8 -6.74 25.51 -7.44
C THR A 8 -6.56 26.86 -8.13
N LEU A 9 -6.25 26.86 -9.43
CA LEU A 9 -6.11 28.08 -10.23
C LEU A 9 -7.46 28.82 -10.40
N ILE A 10 -8.54 28.09 -10.67
CA ILE A 10 -9.89 28.67 -10.76
C ILE A 10 -10.32 29.26 -9.40
N PHE A 11 -10.06 28.53 -8.31
CA PHE A 11 -10.38 28.98 -6.96
C PHE A 11 -9.62 30.27 -6.59
N LEU A 12 -8.30 30.32 -6.83
CA LEU A 12 -7.49 31.51 -6.55
C LEU A 12 -7.96 32.73 -7.34
N LYS A 13 -8.36 32.55 -8.59
CA LYS A 13 -8.87 33.62 -9.45
C LYS A 13 -10.23 34.16 -8.95
N LEU A 14 -11.10 33.26 -8.48
CA LEU A 14 -12.39 33.62 -7.90
C LEU A 14 -12.22 34.42 -6.59
N VAL A 15 -11.34 33.96 -5.70
CA VAL A 15 -11.04 34.63 -4.43
C VAL A 15 -10.43 36.00 -4.66
N SER A 16 -9.47 36.11 -5.58
CA SER A 16 -8.86 37.40 -5.95
C SER A 16 -9.91 38.38 -6.48
N THR A 17 -10.85 37.93 -7.32
CA THR A 17 -11.88 38.79 -7.90
C THR A 17 -12.86 39.30 -6.83
N ILE A 18 -13.26 38.44 -5.89
CA ILE A 18 -14.15 38.80 -4.77
C ILE A 18 -13.45 39.80 -3.84
N TYR A 19 -12.19 39.56 -3.50
CA TYR A 19 -11.40 40.46 -2.64
C TYR A 19 -11.23 41.85 -3.24
N THR A 20 -10.92 41.91 -4.54
CA THR A 20 -10.66 43.18 -5.23
C THR A 20 -11.94 44.02 -5.32
N ASN A 21 -13.07 43.38 -5.64
CA ASN A 21 -14.36 44.07 -5.73
C ASN A 21 -14.91 44.52 -4.37
N ALA A 22 -14.71 43.74 -3.30
CA ALA A 22 -15.16 44.10 -1.95
C ALA A 22 -14.32 45.26 -1.34
N PHE A 23 -13.02 45.32 -1.68
CA PHE A 23 -12.13 46.40 -1.23
C PHE A 23 -12.42 47.72 -1.94
N LEU A 24 -12.74 47.69 -3.25
CA LEU A 24 -13.02 48.89 -4.04
C LEU A 24 -14.38 49.53 -3.74
N THR A 25 -15.38 48.75 -3.31
CA THR A 25 -16.76 49.24 -3.18
C THR A 25 -17.15 49.69 -1.78
N SER A 26 -16.30 49.55 -0.78
CA SER A 26 -16.74 49.68 0.61
C SER A 26 -15.80 50.53 1.49
N LYS A 27 -16.37 51.55 2.15
CA LYS A 27 -15.77 52.22 3.32
C LYS A 27 -15.80 51.30 4.54
N ILE A 28 -15.34 50.06 4.40
CA ILE A 28 -15.28 49.10 5.49
C ILE A 28 -14.09 49.46 6.38
N LYS A 29 -14.39 49.93 7.60
CA LYS A 29 -13.37 50.14 8.65
C LYS A 29 -12.58 48.84 8.83
N ILE A 30 -11.26 48.95 8.86
CA ILE A 30 -10.25 47.87 8.93
C ILE A 30 -10.66 46.70 9.85
N LEU A 31 -11.33 46.98 10.97
CA LEU A 31 -11.81 45.96 11.90
C LEU A 31 -12.82 44.96 11.30
N LYS A 32 -13.75 45.43 10.46
CA LYS A 32 -14.72 44.56 9.76
C LYS A 32 -14.04 43.70 8.69
N PHE A 33 -12.95 44.19 8.09
CA PHE A 33 -12.15 43.43 7.13
C PHE A 33 -11.37 42.29 7.81
N ILE A 34 -10.77 42.55 8.97
CA ILE A 34 -10.08 41.52 9.78
C ILE A 34 -11.05 40.40 10.20
N VAL A 35 -12.27 40.76 10.62
CA VAL A 35 -13.28 39.75 11.00
C VAL A 35 -13.71 38.93 9.79
N LEU A 36 -13.87 39.56 8.61
CA LEU A 36 -14.22 38.86 7.37
C LEU A 36 -13.10 37.91 6.92
N ASP A 37 -11.84 38.34 7.04
CA ASP A 37 -10.66 37.55 6.65
C ASP A 37 -10.49 36.32 7.57
N VAL A 38 -10.66 36.49 8.89
CA VAL A 38 -10.61 35.36 9.84
C VAL A 38 -11.76 34.36 9.57
N ALA A 39 -12.96 34.85 9.29
CA ALA A 39 -14.09 33.99 8.93
C ALA A 39 -13.84 33.26 7.60
N PHE A 40 -13.28 33.96 6.61
CA PHE A 40 -12.90 33.40 5.32
C PHE A 40 -11.85 32.30 5.46
N TRP A 41 -10.79 32.51 6.25
CA TRP A 41 -9.76 31.47 6.48
C TRP A 41 -10.28 30.25 7.22
N LYS A 42 -11.20 30.43 8.18
CA LYS A 42 -11.87 29.31 8.84
C LYS A 42 -12.73 28.52 7.85
N LEU A 43 -13.53 29.21 7.03
CA LEU A 43 -14.36 28.57 6.00
C LEU A 43 -13.51 27.88 4.93
N PHE A 44 -12.43 28.51 4.49
CA PHE A 44 -11.48 27.95 3.53
C PHE A 44 -10.82 26.68 4.09
N LYS A 45 -10.38 26.68 5.35
CA LYS A 45 -9.85 25.47 5.98
C LYS A 45 -10.87 24.33 5.99
N VAL A 46 -12.14 24.61 6.31
CA VAL A 46 -13.20 23.59 6.28
C VAL A 46 -13.44 23.08 4.87
N ILE A 47 -13.61 23.96 3.89
CA ILE A 47 -13.83 23.59 2.48
C ILE A 47 -12.62 22.81 1.94
N TRP A 48 -11.40 23.26 2.22
CA TRP A 48 -10.19 22.55 1.84
C TRP A 48 -10.17 21.14 2.44
N TRP A 49 -10.43 21.00 3.74
CA TRP A 49 -10.51 19.71 4.41
C TRP A 49 -11.57 18.80 3.77
N LEU A 50 -12.76 19.31 3.49
CA LEU A 50 -13.84 18.57 2.83
C LEU A 50 -13.49 18.15 1.39
N VAL A 51 -12.82 19.02 0.63
CA VAL A 51 -12.51 18.78 -0.80
C VAL A 51 -11.25 17.94 -0.98
N THR A 52 -10.28 18.00 -0.07
CA THR A 52 -9.02 17.24 -0.22
C THR A 52 -9.00 15.96 0.60
N ILE A 53 -9.52 15.95 1.84
CA ILE A 53 -9.36 14.80 2.73
C ILE A 53 -10.49 13.80 2.56
N ILE A 54 -11.75 14.24 2.42
CA ILE A 54 -12.88 13.31 2.25
C ILE A 54 -12.76 12.47 0.97
N PRO A 55 -12.52 13.03 -0.24
CA PRO A 55 -12.42 12.19 -1.42
C PRO A 55 -11.16 11.32 -1.42
N VAL A 56 -10.02 11.78 -0.89
CA VAL A 56 -8.81 10.93 -0.80
C VAL A 56 -9.03 9.76 0.15
N THR A 57 -9.65 9.99 1.31
CA THR A 57 -9.97 8.93 2.28
C THR A 57 -11.09 8.01 1.80
N TRP A 58 -12.05 8.52 1.02
CA TRP A 58 -13.08 7.68 0.40
C TRP A 58 -12.50 6.81 -0.72
N ILE A 59 -11.79 7.41 -1.69
CA ILE A 59 -11.20 6.69 -2.84
C ILE A 59 -10.28 5.56 -2.35
N THR A 60 -9.36 5.86 -1.43
CA THR A 60 -8.45 4.84 -0.87
C THR A 60 -9.20 3.74 -0.13
N LYS A 61 -10.26 4.06 0.61
CA LYS A 61 -11.04 3.06 1.34
C LYS A 61 -11.91 2.21 0.42
N THR A 62 -12.49 2.77 -0.65
CA THR A 62 -13.26 2.00 -1.64
C THR A 62 -12.39 1.12 -2.52
N GLU A 63 -11.21 1.58 -2.96
CA GLU A 63 -10.30 0.76 -3.77
C GLU A 63 -9.76 -0.43 -2.98
N LEU A 64 -9.37 -0.24 -1.71
CA LEU A 64 -8.92 -1.33 -0.84
C LEU A 64 -10.02 -2.35 -0.53
N ILE A 65 -11.26 -1.89 -0.30
CA ILE A 65 -12.39 -2.77 0.06
C ILE A 65 -12.96 -3.51 -1.16
N GLN A 66 -12.91 -2.91 -2.36
CA GLN A 66 -13.40 -3.53 -3.59
C GLN A 66 -12.36 -4.37 -4.32
N THR A 67 -11.14 -4.51 -3.80
CA THR A 67 -10.18 -5.49 -4.31
C THR A 67 -10.75 -6.88 -4.08
N TYR A 68 -11.49 -7.37 -5.08
CA TYR A 68 -11.98 -8.73 -5.14
C TYR A 68 -10.76 -9.65 -5.09
N PHE A 69 -10.62 -10.41 -4.00
CA PHE A 69 -9.73 -11.56 -4.01
C PHE A 69 -10.15 -12.42 -5.21
N PRO A 70 -9.23 -12.71 -6.15
CA PRO A 70 -9.57 -13.49 -7.32
C PRO A 70 -10.04 -14.87 -6.84
N SER A 71 -11.11 -15.35 -7.46
CA SER A 71 -11.88 -16.52 -7.00
C SER A 71 -11.07 -17.83 -6.99
N ASN A 72 -9.89 -17.84 -7.59
CA ASN A 72 -8.93 -18.93 -7.57
C ASN A 72 -8.19 -19.08 -6.23
N LEU A 73 -8.04 -18.02 -5.41
CA LEU A 73 -7.45 -18.14 -4.07
C LEU A 73 -8.24 -19.05 -3.12
N LEU A 74 -9.54 -19.20 -3.37
CA LEU A 74 -10.43 -20.04 -2.57
C LEU A 74 -10.49 -21.48 -3.07
N LYS A 75 -9.81 -21.79 -4.19
CA LYS A 75 -9.76 -23.15 -4.74
C LYS A 75 -8.56 -23.87 -4.16
N THR A 76 -8.82 -25.01 -3.53
CA THR A 76 -7.78 -25.92 -3.05
C THR A 76 -7.04 -26.47 -4.26
N SER A 77 -5.77 -26.09 -4.43
CA SER A 77 -4.87 -26.73 -5.40
C SER A 77 -4.22 -27.93 -4.71
N GLU A 78 -4.41 -29.13 -5.26
CA GLU A 78 -3.87 -30.37 -4.67
C GLU A 78 -2.37 -30.56 -4.93
N GLU A 79 -1.77 -29.81 -5.87
CA GLU A 79 -0.36 -29.95 -6.21
C GLU A 79 0.46 -28.76 -5.67
N PHE A 80 1.35 -29.04 -4.72
CA PHE A 80 2.47 -28.16 -4.43
C PHE A 80 3.49 -28.31 -5.56
N PRO A 81 3.87 -27.22 -6.25
CA PRO A 81 4.86 -27.31 -7.31
C PRO A 81 6.17 -27.87 -6.77
N LYS A 82 6.89 -28.62 -7.62
CA LYS A 82 8.23 -29.11 -7.28
C LYS A 82 9.12 -27.93 -6.90
N LYS A 83 9.78 -28.02 -5.74
CA LYS A 83 10.74 -27.01 -5.27
C LYS A 83 11.82 -26.82 -6.33
N LEU A 84 11.85 -25.66 -6.95
CA LEU A 84 12.92 -25.26 -7.87
C LEU A 84 14.08 -24.66 -7.07
N GLU A 85 15.29 -24.74 -7.63
CA GLU A 85 16.44 -24.03 -7.07
C GLU A 85 16.20 -22.50 -7.14
N PRO A 86 16.59 -21.75 -6.12
CA PRO A 86 16.40 -20.30 -6.09
C PRO A 86 17.27 -19.62 -7.16
N VAL A 87 16.70 -18.62 -7.83
CA VAL A 87 17.38 -17.80 -8.83
C VAL A 87 17.95 -16.57 -8.16
N GLN A 88 19.28 -16.44 -8.17
CA GLN A 88 19.95 -15.23 -7.70
C GLN A 88 19.87 -14.15 -8.79
N VAL A 89 19.35 -12.97 -8.43
CA VAL A 89 19.16 -11.85 -9.35
C VAL A 89 20.34 -10.89 -9.22
N ASP A 90 21.48 -11.30 -9.77
CA ASP A 90 22.76 -10.61 -9.65
C ASP A 90 23.03 -9.61 -10.78
N ASN A 91 22.48 -9.84 -11.98
CA ASN A 91 22.67 -9.04 -13.18
C ASN A 91 21.33 -8.57 -13.81
N ASP A 92 21.40 -7.66 -14.78
CA ASP A 92 20.21 -7.04 -15.37
C ASP A 92 19.40 -8.00 -16.25
N GLU A 93 20.06 -9.00 -16.84
CA GLU A 93 19.39 -10.06 -17.60
C GLU A 93 18.49 -10.89 -16.66
N MET A 94 19.04 -11.34 -15.53
CA MET A 94 18.28 -12.06 -14.51
C MET A 94 17.16 -11.21 -13.91
N PHE A 95 17.39 -9.89 -13.75
CA PHE A 95 16.35 -8.99 -13.26
C PHE A 95 15.21 -8.85 -14.26
N ASN A 96 15.51 -8.68 -15.55
CA ASN A 96 14.48 -8.60 -16.58
C ASN A 96 13.73 -9.94 -16.73
N PHE A 97 14.45 -11.07 -16.65
CA PHE A 97 13.85 -12.40 -16.63
C PHE A 97 12.86 -12.57 -15.47
N MET A 98 13.27 -12.20 -14.26
CA MET A 98 12.38 -12.18 -13.09
C MET A 98 11.17 -11.28 -13.36
N MET A 99 11.36 -10.05 -13.86
CA MET A 99 10.26 -9.13 -14.10
C MET A 99 9.25 -9.64 -15.12
N ASP A 100 9.70 -10.37 -16.14
CA ASP A 100 8.81 -10.94 -17.15
C ASP A 100 8.01 -12.11 -16.62
N ASP A 101 8.59 -12.93 -15.73
CA ASP A 101 7.86 -13.96 -14.98
C ASP A 101 6.85 -13.33 -14.01
N LEU A 102 7.26 -12.33 -13.22
CA LEU A 102 6.39 -11.68 -12.25
C LEU A 102 5.17 -11.02 -12.92
N LYS A 103 5.30 -10.44 -14.12
CA LYS A 103 4.15 -9.84 -14.84
C LYS A 103 3.08 -10.84 -15.25
N GLN A 104 3.45 -12.12 -15.42
CA GLN A 104 2.52 -13.20 -15.79
C GLN A 104 1.75 -13.74 -14.59
N ASN A 105 2.20 -13.40 -13.38
CA ASN A 105 1.61 -13.84 -12.13
C ASN A 105 0.87 -12.70 -11.43
N ASN A 106 -0.07 -13.05 -10.56
CA ASN A 106 -0.85 -12.09 -9.77
C ASN A 106 -0.75 -12.40 -8.26
N GLU A 107 -0.01 -13.42 -7.86
CA GLU A 107 0.17 -13.84 -6.47
C GLU A 107 1.65 -14.10 -6.23
N PHE A 108 2.16 -13.59 -5.13
CA PHE A 108 3.57 -13.67 -4.78
C PHE A 108 3.70 -13.89 -3.28
N ILE A 109 4.61 -14.78 -2.88
CA ILE A 109 5.08 -14.83 -1.50
C ILE A 109 6.30 -13.92 -1.41
N ILE A 110 6.28 -12.96 -0.49
CA ILE A 110 7.39 -12.02 -0.29
C ILE A 110 7.91 -12.15 1.13
N ASP A 111 9.22 -12.14 1.24
CA ASP A 111 9.97 -11.98 2.49
C ASP A 111 11.11 -10.99 2.25
N THR A 112 11.53 -10.31 3.30
CA THR A 112 12.65 -9.37 3.25
C THR A 112 13.62 -9.56 4.40
N GLU A 113 14.90 -9.56 4.05
CA GLU A 113 15.97 -9.52 5.05
C GLU A 113 16.39 -8.07 5.25
N SER A 114 16.34 -7.60 6.49
CA SER A 114 16.72 -6.24 6.86
C SER A 114 18.01 -6.25 7.69
N HIS A 115 18.88 -5.27 7.43
CA HIS A 115 20.05 -5.04 8.26
C HIS A 115 19.74 -3.89 9.24
N GLN A 116 19.87 -4.16 10.52
CA GLN A 116 19.71 -3.18 11.59
C GLN A 116 21.01 -3.08 12.37
N ASP A 117 21.91 -2.20 11.93
CA ASP A 117 23.07 -1.83 12.74
C ASP A 117 22.72 -0.60 13.56
N SER A 118 23.07 -0.61 14.85
CA SER A 118 23.01 0.54 15.75
C SER A 118 23.60 1.85 15.20
N SER A 119 24.52 1.76 14.23
CA SER A 119 25.21 2.91 13.64
C SER A 119 24.59 3.41 12.33
N PHE A 120 23.63 2.70 11.75
CA PHE A 120 23.03 3.04 10.45
C PHE A 120 21.50 3.01 10.50
N LEU A 121 20.86 3.79 9.62
CA LEU A 121 19.43 3.64 9.41
C LEU A 121 19.15 2.22 8.91
N PRO A 122 18.16 1.51 9.48
CA PRO A 122 17.72 0.22 8.98
C PRO A 122 17.45 0.26 7.47
N PHE A 123 17.89 -0.78 6.75
CA PHE A 123 17.60 -0.92 5.32
C PHE A 123 17.36 -2.39 4.97
N VAL A 124 16.62 -2.62 3.90
CA VAL A 124 16.36 -3.94 3.33
C VAL A 124 17.59 -4.37 2.52
N ALA A 125 18.21 -5.46 2.91
CA ALA A 125 19.38 -6.03 2.24
C ALA A 125 18.97 -6.98 1.11
N CYS A 126 17.86 -7.70 1.26
CA CYS A 126 17.41 -8.72 0.31
C CYS A 126 15.88 -8.73 0.17
N PHE A 127 15.40 -8.96 -1.05
CA PHE A 127 14.04 -9.43 -1.31
C PHE A 127 14.06 -10.90 -1.71
N GLN A 128 13.18 -11.68 -1.10
CA GLN A 128 12.83 -13.01 -1.55
C GLN A 128 11.42 -12.99 -2.12
N ILE A 129 11.27 -13.45 -3.35
CA ILE A 129 9.98 -13.42 -4.05
C ILE A 129 9.73 -14.81 -4.63
N THR A 130 8.68 -15.47 -4.18
CA THR A 130 8.28 -16.78 -4.70
C THR A 130 7.02 -16.67 -5.52
N THR A 131 7.03 -17.24 -6.72
CA THR A 131 5.86 -17.30 -7.61
C THR A 131 4.99 -18.53 -7.31
N PRO A 132 3.74 -18.59 -7.79
CA PRO A 132 2.82 -19.71 -7.51
C PRO A 132 3.31 -21.05 -8.06
N LEU A 133 4.20 -21.02 -9.07
CA LEU A 133 4.84 -22.22 -9.63
C LEU A 133 6.07 -22.69 -8.83
N GLY A 134 6.33 -22.10 -7.65
CA GLY A 134 7.39 -22.53 -6.74
C GLY A 134 8.79 -22.06 -7.12
N ARG A 135 8.92 -21.08 -8.02
CA ARG A 135 10.20 -20.44 -8.33
C ARG A 135 10.48 -19.33 -7.33
N GLU A 136 11.63 -19.40 -6.68
CA GLU A 136 12.10 -18.38 -5.74
C GLU A 136 13.15 -17.48 -6.42
N TYR A 137 13.01 -16.18 -6.22
CA TYR A 137 13.96 -15.16 -6.64
C TYR A 137 14.56 -14.47 -5.44
N VAL A 138 15.89 -14.39 -5.40
CA VAL A 138 16.65 -13.72 -4.34
C VAL A 138 17.32 -12.49 -4.94
N VAL A 139 16.87 -11.30 -4.52
CA VAL A 139 17.29 -10.01 -5.09
C VAL A 139 18.09 -9.23 -4.07
N TYR A 140 19.37 -9.00 -4.38
CA TYR A 140 20.23 -8.15 -3.55
C TYR A 140 19.91 -6.66 -3.77
N VAL A 141 19.35 -6.01 -2.75
CA VAL A 141 18.77 -4.67 -2.86
C VAL A 141 19.81 -3.57 -3.08
N PRO A 142 20.94 -3.50 -2.37
CA PRO A 142 21.85 -2.36 -2.48
C PRO A 142 22.36 -2.09 -3.90
N ARG A 143 22.47 -3.12 -4.74
CA ARG A 143 22.88 -3.00 -6.15
C ARG A 143 21.74 -2.72 -7.12
N ARG A 144 20.49 -2.89 -6.68
CA ARG A 144 19.30 -2.84 -7.54
C ARG A 144 18.21 -1.90 -7.03
N TYR A 145 18.53 -1.05 -6.05
CA TYR A 145 17.58 -0.16 -5.39
C TYR A 145 16.71 0.61 -6.38
N THR A 146 17.31 1.21 -7.40
CA THR A 146 16.58 1.97 -8.44
C THR A 146 15.66 1.07 -9.25
N GLN A 147 16.15 -0.08 -9.75
CA GLN A 147 15.31 -1.02 -10.51
C GLN A 147 14.15 -1.57 -9.67
N ILE A 148 14.39 -1.85 -8.38
CA ILE A 148 13.35 -2.29 -7.46
C ILE A 148 12.27 -1.21 -7.36
N ARG A 149 12.67 0.02 -7.05
CA ARG A 149 11.72 1.13 -6.87
C ARG A 149 10.95 1.48 -8.13
N GLU A 150 11.59 1.46 -9.29
CA GLU A 150 10.99 1.91 -10.55
C GLU A 150 10.24 0.82 -11.30
N LYS A 151 10.63 -0.46 -11.15
CA LYS A 151 10.08 -1.57 -11.94
C LYS A 151 9.37 -2.61 -11.09
N LEU A 152 9.98 -3.07 -10.01
CA LEU A 152 9.43 -4.14 -9.17
C LEU A 152 8.24 -3.64 -8.33
N VAL A 153 8.42 -2.53 -7.62
CA VAL A 153 7.37 -1.95 -6.76
C VAL A 153 6.05 -1.77 -7.50
N PRO A 154 5.99 -1.17 -8.70
CA PRO A 154 4.74 -1.05 -9.46
C PRO A 154 4.03 -2.39 -9.74
N VAL A 155 4.79 -3.48 -9.92
CA VAL A 155 4.20 -4.82 -10.12
C VAL A 155 3.61 -5.33 -8.80
N LEU A 156 4.34 -5.20 -7.70
CA LEU A 156 3.93 -5.72 -6.40
C LEU A 156 2.80 -4.89 -5.74
N THR A 157 2.67 -3.62 -6.10
CA THR A 157 1.59 -2.73 -5.63
C THR A 157 0.43 -2.62 -6.60
N ALA A 158 0.44 -3.34 -7.72
CA ALA A 158 -0.70 -3.35 -8.63
C ALA A 158 -1.94 -3.91 -7.91
N PRO A 159 -3.15 -3.36 -8.11
CA PRO A 159 -4.36 -3.83 -7.42
C PRO A 159 -4.68 -5.32 -7.64
N LYS A 160 -4.22 -5.88 -8.77
CA LYS A 160 -4.37 -7.31 -9.10
C LYS A 160 -3.38 -8.21 -8.36
N SER A 161 -2.32 -7.65 -7.79
CA SER A 161 -1.24 -8.38 -7.15
C SER A 161 -1.56 -8.67 -5.71
N ILE A 162 -1.37 -9.92 -5.32
CA ILE A 162 -1.64 -10.44 -3.99
C ILE A 162 -0.30 -10.82 -3.37
N ILE A 163 0.01 -10.17 -2.27
CA ILE A 163 1.23 -10.42 -1.52
C ILE A 163 0.90 -11.29 -0.33
N VAL A 164 1.44 -12.50 -0.32
CA VAL A 164 1.42 -13.41 0.81
C VAL A 164 2.73 -13.24 1.57
N GLY A 165 2.68 -13.16 2.90
CA GLY A 165 3.89 -13.07 3.70
C GLY A 165 3.67 -13.40 5.16
N PHE A 166 4.76 -13.70 5.87
CA PHE A 166 4.74 -14.00 7.29
C PHE A 166 5.09 -12.73 8.08
N ALA A 167 4.33 -12.39 9.12
CA ALA A 167 4.59 -11.23 9.97
C ALA A 167 4.68 -9.84 9.25
N MET A 168 3.99 -9.68 8.12
CA MET A 168 4.00 -8.48 7.25
C MET A 168 3.71 -7.12 7.92
N LYS A 169 3.21 -7.07 9.17
CA LYS A 169 2.90 -5.79 9.84
C LYS A 169 4.14 -4.93 10.05
N GLY A 170 5.28 -5.54 10.37
CA GLY A 170 6.56 -4.83 10.51
C GLY A 170 7.18 -4.50 9.15
N GLU A 171 7.23 -5.50 8.26
CA GLU A 171 7.82 -5.34 6.92
C GLU A 171 7.10 -4.30 6.07
N THR A 172 5.77 -4.23 6.11
CA THR A 172 5.03 -3.22 5.34
C THR A 172 5.41 -1.79 5.72
N ALA A 173 5.80 -1.53 6.97
CA ALA A 173 6.32 -0.24 7.39
C ALA A 173 7.72 0.03 6.80
N PHE A 174 8.60 -0.97 6.77
CA PHE A 174 9.92 -0.86 6.14
C PHE A 174 9.81 -0.65 4.63
N LEU A 175 9.02 -1.48 3.95
CA LEU A 175 8.77 -1.41 2.51
C LEU A 175 8.19 -0.05 2.10
N LYS A 176 7.28 0.49 2.91
CA LYS A 176 6.76 1.84 2.74
C LYS A 176 7.84 2.90 2.87
N ASN A 177 8.63 2.86 3.94
CA ASN A 177 9.60 3.90 4.24
C ASN A 177 10.77 3.90 3.24
N GLU A 178 11.22 2.72 2.84
CA GLU A 178 12.41 2.57 2.00
C GLU A 178 12.09 2.65 0.50
N PHE A 179 10.98 2.06 0.06
CA PHE A 179 10.64 1.99 -1.37
C PHE A 179 9.36 2.75 -1.75
N GLY A 180 8.61 3.26 -0.78
CA GLY A 180 7.27 3.80 -1.04
C GLY A 180 6.27 2.71 -1.45
N MET A 181 6.53 1.46 -1.09
CA MET A 181 5.73 0.30 -1.50
C MET A 181 4.55 0.10 -0.55
N PHE A 182 3.34 0.08 -1.11
CA PHE A 182 2.10 -0.21 -0.40
C PHE A 182 1.35 -1.32 -1.13
N PRO A 183 1.52 -2.59 -0.73
CA PRO A 183 0.78 -3.67 -1.36
C PRO A 183 -0.71 -3.53 -1.05
N VAL A 184 -1.55 -3.61 -2.10
CA VAL A 184 -2.99 -3.35 -2.02
C VAL A 184 -3.73 -4.55 -1.41
N ALA A 185 -3.34 -5.77 -1.79
CA ALA A 185 -3.87 -7.01 -1.24
C ALA A 185 -2.76 -7.78 -0.50
N VAL A 186 -2.85 -7.85 0.82
CA VAL A 186 -1.89 -8.57 1.66
C VAL A 186 -2.57 -9.70 2.42
N PHE A 187 -2.07 -10.92 2.27
CA PHE A 187 -2.46 -12.07 3.07
C PHE A 187 -1.36 -12.38 4.09
N CYS A 188 -1.62 -12.06 5.37
CA CYS A 188 -0.66 -12.27 6.47
C CYS A 188 -0.82 -13.67 7.08
N LEU A 189 0.13 -14.56 6.81
CA LEU A 189 0.13 -15.94 7.30
C LEU A 189 0.13 -16.03 8.83
N GLN A 190 0.89 -15.19 9.52
CA GLN A 190 0.93 -15.17 10.98
C GLN A 190 -0.46 -14.90 11.59
N THR A 191 -1.20 -13.93 11.03
CA THR A 191 -2.55 -13.61 11.52
C THR A 191 -3.52 -14.76 11.25
N PHE A 192 -3.39 -15.41 10.10
CA PHE A 192 -4.19 -16.59 9.77
C PHE A 192 -3.89 -17.76 10.73
N MET A 193 -2.62 -18.11 10.94
CA MET A 193 -2.21 -19.21 11.81
C MET A 193 -2.67 -19.00 13.26
N VAL A 194 -2.51 -17.80 13.82
CA VAL A 194 -2.96 -17.48 15.18
C VAL A 194 -4.48 -17.69 15.31
N LYS A 195 -5.26 -17.21 14.33
CA LYS A 195 -6.72 -17.40 14.34
C LYS A 195 -7.11 -18.88 14.21
N VAL A 196 -6.43 -19.64 13.35
CA VAL A 196 -6.67 -21.08 13.21
C VAL A 196 -6.35 -21.83 14.51
N GLN A 197 -5.24 -21.51 15.16
CA GLN A 197 -4.88 -22.08 16.46
C GLN A 197 -5.91 -21.74 17.55
N GLN A 198 -6.40 -20.50 17.59
CA GLN A 198 -7.47 -20.09 18.52
C GLN A 198 -8.76 -20.88 18.27
N LEU A 199 -9.15 -21.06 17.00
CA LEU A 199 -10.31 -21.86 16.64
C LEU A 199 -10.15 -23.33 17.03
N ALA A 200 -8.96 -23.91 16.83
CA ALA A 200 -8.65 -25.27 17.23
C ALA A 200 -8.74 -25.44 18.77
N GLN A 201 -8.18 -24.50 19.53
CA GLN A 201 -8.27 -24.50 21.00
C GLN A 201 -9.72 -24.37 21.47
N MET A 202 -10.52 -23.49 20.85
CA MET A 202 -11.95 -23.37 21.14
C MET A 202 -12.72 -24.66 20.83
N SER A 203 -12.39 -25.36 19.73
CA SER A 203 -13.02 -26.63 19.38
C SER A 203 -12.70 -27.76 20.39
N SER A 204 -11.50 -27.76 20.97
CA SER A 204 -11.11 -28.73 22.01
C SER A 204 -11.77 -28.49 23.37
N LEU A 205 -12.36 -27.31 23.57
CA LEU A 205 -13.14 -26.96 24.77
C LEU A 205 -14.63 -27.28 24.64
N VAL A 206 -15.08 -27.70 23.44
CA VAL A 206 -16.43 -28.21 23.23
C VAL A 206 -16.42 -29.70 23.57
N ASP A 207 -16.92 -30.03 24.76
CA ASP A 207 -17.11 -31.41 25.20
C ASP A 207 -18.21 -32.06 24.34
N TYR A 208 -17.80 -32.86 23.35
CA TYR A 208 -18.69 -33.73 22.60
C TYR A 208 -19.00 -34.98 23.44
N SER A 209 -19.54 -34.77 24.64
CA SER A 209 -20.21 -35.85 25.35
C SER A 209 -21.39 -36.27 24.45
N PRO A 210 -21.39 -37.50 23.89
CA PRO A 210 -22.54 -37.96 23.13
C PRO A 210 -23.74 -37.87 24.06
N LEU A 211 -24.81 -37.21 23.61
CA LEU A 211 -26.10 -37.24 24.29
C LEU A 211 -26.49 -38.71 24.43
N SER A 212 -26.22 -39.29 25.60
CA SER A 212 -26.62 -40.65 25.92
C SER A 212 -28.14 -40.68 25.89
N SER A 213 -28.67 -41.37 24.88
CA SER A 213 -30.08 -41.66 24.67
C SER A 213 -30.70 -42.43 25.82
#